data_AF-A0A963CRD1-F1
#
_entry.id   AF-A0A963CRD1-F1
#
_cell.length_a   1.000
_cell.length_b   1.000
_cell.length_c   1.000
_cell.angle_alpha   90.00
_cell.angle_beta   90.00
_cell.angle_gamma   90.00
#
_symmetry.space_group_name_H-M   'P 1'
#
loop_
_entity.id
_entity.type
_entity.pdbx_description
1 polymer ?
#
loop_
_entity_poly.entity_id
_entity_poly.type
_entity_poly.pdbx_seq_one_letter_code
_entity_poly.pdbx_strand_id
1 'polypeptide(L)'
;MLNEIDDRTNNGPRQTTEKRIKYPGMPVVIHGNGAIAHVMGQVCGGVIGYPITPSTEISEIFESFRAQGGCNVWGKHPFFFEPEGEHSAQSGALGAALTGGKYISNASSSQGILYGLESHYVTVGKKVGGFVLQVAARVVSRHSLNVMAGHDDVYALLPSGYTILFGSNPQEAADLAAISYKVSALSLIPVANAMDGFATSHMQSEALMPEPELLKEFLGDPESRIKAPTVAQELLFGAKGRVNQLQQFLKLHQQDIRNEQLEQLRRYLDEKSDQVEQDNGGAGVQETLAWLPEELRGQWRRQWLNAFEKGTRQLIPALVDVNNPGLTGGVQNQPDFQAGSVDHHTHFASEVPRFVRQAMQEYGELTGRVYTPVMSYMAEDAEHVIVAMGSVTDDVEAVVSYLRRQGRKVGVVSIKLLQPFPEAELVAVLKGKSAVTVLERCDVTTLTSLVTHALFKALENNGLIRHLGIPA
;
A
#
# COMPACT_ATOMS: atom_id res chain seq x y z
N MET A 1 -42.90 -45.55 -10.12
CA MET A 1 -41.85 -46.58 -9.97
C MET A 1 -40.60 -45.82 -9.56
N LEU A 2 -40.40 -45.52 -8.27
CA LEU A 2 -39.80 -46.43 -7.28
C LEU A 2 -38.61 -47.18 -7.86
N ASN A 3 -37.41 -46.73 -7.53
CA ASN A 3 -36.38 -47.56 -6.92
C ASN A 3 -35.35 -46.66 -6.22
N GLU A 4 -35.36 -46.74 -4.90
CA GLU A 4 -34.24 -46.36 -4.02
C GLU A 4 -33.08 -47.32 -4.24
N ILE A 5 -31.85 -46.79 -4.26
CA ILE A 5 -30.67 -47.51 -3.78
C ILE A 5 -29.92 -46.52 -2.88
N ASP A 6 -30.03 -46.79 -1.58
CA ASP A 6 -29.17 -46.30 -0.51
C ASP A 6 -27.80 -46.96 -0.68
N ASP A 7 -26.72 -46.16 -0.64
CA ASP A 7 -25.41 -46.69 -0.29
C ASP A 7 -24.59 -45.62 0.45
N ARG A 8 -24.91 -45.48 1.73
CA ARG A 8 -23.97 -44.99 2.74
C ARG A 8 -22.87 -46.03 2.89
N THR A 9 -21.66 -45.74 2.39
CA THR A 9 -20.36 -46.02 3.04
C THR A 9 -19.22 -45.75 2.06
N ASN A 10 -18.64 -44.56 2.12
CA ASN A 10 -17.27 -44.37 1.62
C ASN A 10 -16.50 -43.41 2.55
N ASN A 11 -16.18 -43.91 3.74
CA ASN A 11 -15.16 -43.34 4.62
C ASN A 11 -13.77 -43.70 4.09
N GLY A 12 -13.41 -43.16 2.91
CA GLY A 12 -12.01 -43.00 2.53
C GLY A 12 -11.46 -41.78 3.26
N PRO A 13 -10.21 -41.79 3.76
CA PRO A 13 -9.62 -40.59 4.32
C PRO A 13 -9.60 -39.53 3.22
N ARG A 14 -10.37 -38.44 3.40
CA ARG A 14 -10.15 -37.22 2.64
C ARG A 14 -8.71 -36.82 2.94
N GLN A 15 -7.80 -37.11 2.02
CA GLN A 15 -6.51 -36.44 1.94
C GLN A 15 -6.81 -34.98 1.60
N THR A 16 -7.23 -34.22 2.60
CA THR A 16 -6.96 -32.79 2.63
C THR A 16 -5.46 -32.69 2.76
N THR A 17 -4.75 -32.55 1.65
CA THR A 17 -3.41 -31.97 1.68
C THR A 17 -3.59 -30.58 2.26
N GLU A 18 -3.51 -30.45 3.58
CA GLU A 18 -3.47 -29.16 4.26
C GLU A 18 -2.31 -28.40 3.63
N LYS A 19 -2.65 -27.34 2.88
CA LYS A 19 -1.66 -26.48 2.26
C LYS A 19 -0.83 -25.88 3.39
N ARG A 20 0.40 -26.36 3.56
CA ARG A 20 1.30 -25.90 4.61
C ARG A 20 1.51 -24.38 4.44
N ILE A 21 0.96 -23.61 5.38
CA ILE A 21 1.11 -22.15 5.42
C ILE A 21 2.58 -21.84 5.71
N LYS A 22 3.18 -20.96 4.91
CA LYS A 22 4.61 -20.63 5.03
C LYS A 22 4.88 -19.75 6.25
N TYR A 23 4.01 -18.76 6.48
CA TYR A 23 4.11 -17.79 7.56
C TYR A 23 2.81 -17.77 8.39
N PRO A 24 2.67 -18.67 9.37
CA PRO A 24 1.45 -18.78 10.17
C PRO A 24 1.19 -17.57 11.08
N GLY A 25 2.22 -16.77 11.37
CA GLY A 25 2.19 -15.63 12.29
C GLY A 25 2.63 -16.01 13.71
N MET A 26 3.11 -15.01 14.45
CA MET A 26 3.58 -15.13 15.83
C MET A 26 2.42 -14.95 16.81
N PRO A 27 2.02 -15.97 17.59
CA PRO A 27 0.92 -15.86 18.52
C PRO A 27 1.29 -14.93 19.68
N VAL A 28 0.46 -13.91 19.91
CA VAL A 28 0.65 -12.92 20.97
C VAL A 28 -0.69 -12.33 21.40
N VAL A 29 -0.76 -11.83 22.63
CA VAL A 29 -1.86 -10.96 23.08
C VAL A 29 -1.39 -9.51 22.94
N ILE A 30 -2.03 -8.75 22.06
CA ILE A 30 -1.63 -7.39 21.71
C ILE A 30 -2.84 -6.54 21.36
N HIS A 31 -2.72 -5.23 21.55
CA HIS A 31 -3.70 -4.24 21.14
C HIS A 31 -3.33 -3.60 19.79
N GLY A 32 -4.27 -2.91 19.14
CA GLY A 32 -4.06 -2.39 17.78
C GLY A 32 -2.86 -1.46 17.62
N ASN A 33 -2.60 -0.56 18.59
CA ASN A 33 -1.43 0.32 18.54
C ASN A 33 -0.12 -0.48 18.53
N GLY A 34 0.00 -1.46 19.43
CA GLY A 34 1.16 -2.34 19.49
C GLY A 34 1.32 -3.19 18.23
N ALA A 35 0.21 -3.66 17.66
CA ALA A 35 0.19 -4.46 16.44
C ALA A 35 0.72 -3.68 15.23
N ILE A 36 0.30 -2.41 15.07
CA ILE A 36 0.85 -1.51 14.04
C ILE A 36 2.33 -1.19 14.33
N ALA A 37 2.67 -0.87 15.58
CA ALA A 37 4.05 -0.53 15.96
C ALA A 37 5.02 -1.71 15.74
N HIS A 38 4.55 -2.96 15.92
CA HIS A 38 5.30 -4.17 15.56
C HIS A 38 5.70 -4.16 14.08
N VAL A 39 4.74 -3.94 13.17
CA VAL A 39 5.03 -3.86 11.73
C VAL A 39 5.98 -2.69 11.43
N MET A 40 5.72 -1.51 12.00
CA MET A 40 6.58 -0.33 11.81
C MET A 40 8.03 -0.59 12.25
N GLY A 41 8.25 -1.22 13.40
CA GLY A 41 9.59 -1.55 13.88
C GLY A 41 10.34 -2.49 12.92
N GLN A 42 9.63 -3.41 12.28
CA GLN A 42 10.23 -4.34 11.33
C GLN A 42 10.55 -3.72 9.96
N VAL A 43 9.86 -2.65 9.53
CA VAL A 43 9.92 -2.19 8.13
C VAL A 43 10.34 -0.73 7.96
N CYS A 44 10.01 0.15 8.89
CA CYS A 44 10.25 1.58 8.68
C CYS A 44 11.74 1.91 8.65
N GLY A 45 12.14 2.79 7.74
CA GLY A 45 13.43 3.48 7.78
C GLY A 45 13.39 4.71 8.70
N GLY A 46 12.20 5.21 8.99
CA GLY A 46 11.99 6.20 10.05
C GLY A 46 10.54 6.62 10.21
N VAL A 47 10.26 7.23 11.36
CA VAL A 47 8.94 7.73 11.74
C VAL A 47 9.07 9.17 12.19
N ILE A 48 8.16 10.02 11.71
CA ILE A 48 8.05 11.39 12.18
C ILE A 48 6.62 11.54 12.69
N GLY A 49 6.48 11.77 13.99
CA GLY A 49 5.19 11.75 14.67
C GLY A 49 5.11 12.82 15.74
N TYR A 50 3.89 13.17 16.12
CA TYR A 50 3.61 14.10 17.21
C TYR A 50 2.50 13.51 18.08
N PRO A 51 2.56 13.64 19.42
CA PRO A 51 1.64 12.94 20.31
C PRO A 51 0.21 13.48 20.22
N ILE A 52 -0.72 12.58 19.87
CA ILE A 52 -2.16 12.79 20.00
C ILE A 52 -2.88 11.49 20.35
N THR A 53 -3.66 11.48 21.43
CA THR A 53 -4.45 10.31 21.83
C THR A 53 -5.49 9.97 20.76
N PRO A 54 -5.76 8.70 20.42
CA PRO A 54 -5.15 7.47 20.93
C PRO A 54 -3.98 6.91 20.10
N SER A 55 -3.42 7.65 19.15
CA SER A 55 -2.32 7.17 18.29
C SER A 55 -0.92 7.40 18.88
N THR A 56 -0.76 8.23 19.90
CA THR A 56 0.53 8.50 20.58
C THR A 56 1.32 7.22 20.86
N GLU A 57 0.65 6.20 21.39
CA GLU A 57 1.26 4.94 21.80
C GLU A 57 1.94 4.19 20.63
N ILE A 58 1.47 4.36 19.39
CA ILE A 58 2.12 3.78 18.19
C ILE A 58 3.56 4.31 18.08
N SER A 59 3.70 5.64 18.17
CA SER A 59 5.00 6.32 18.08
C SER A 59 5.88 6.01 19.28
N GLU A 60 5.32 5.94 20.50
CA GLU A 60 6.07 5.60 21.71
C GLU A 60 6.64 4.17 21.66
N ILE A 61 5.86 3.19 21.21
CA ILE A 61 6.32 1.81 21.08
C ILE A 61 7.40 1.69 20.00
N PHE A 62 7.21 2.36 18.85
CA PHE A 62 8.23 2.41 17.80
C PHE A 62 9.53 3.06 18.29
N GLU A 63 9.42 4.18 19.02
CA GLU A 63 10.57 4.88 19.56
C GLU A 63 11.30 4.04 20.61
N SER A 64 10.57 3.29 21.44
CA SER A 64 11.15 2.33 22.39
C SER A 64 11.91 1.20 21.67
N PHE A 65 11.34 0.62 20.60
CA PHE A 65 12.02 -0.37 19.77
C PHE A 65 13.33 0.19 19.20
N ARG A 66 13.31 1.41 18.64
CA ARG A 66 14.50 2.09 18.12
C ARG A 66 15.54 2.34 19.22
N ALA A 67 15.11 2.88 20.37
CA ALA A 67 16.01 3.22 21.48
C ALA A 67 16.72 1.99 22.07
N GLN A 68 16.12 0.81 21.98
CA GLN A 68 16.72 -0.46 22.38
C GLN A 68 17.72 -1.02 21.35
N GLY A 69 18.02 -0.28 20.28
CA GLY A 69 18.91 -0.71 19.20
C GLY A 69 18.22 -1.56 18.13
N GLY A 70 16.88 -1.54 18.08
CA GLY A 70 16.10 -2.24 17.07
C GLY A 70 16.51 -1.85 15.65
N CYS A 71 16.63 -2.85 14.78
CA CYS A 71 16.89 -2.67 13.36
C CYS A 71 15.75 -3.30 12.57
N ASN A 72 15.42 -2.70 11.42
CA ASN A 72 14.43 -3.28 10.51
C ASN A 72 14.96 -4.58 9.86
N VAL A 73 14.12 -5.28 9.11
CA VAL A 73 14.43 -6.59 8.50
C VAL A 73 15.56 -6.56 7.46
N TRP A 74 16.00 -5.37 7.06
CA TRP A 74 17.15 -5.13 6.17
C TRP A 74 18.41 -4.66 6.93
N GLY A 75 18.40 -4.73 8.27
CA GLY A 75 19.54 -4.40 9.11
C GLY A 75 19.83 -2.90 9.20
N LYS A 76 18.85 -2.04 8.87
CA LYS A 76 18.98 -0.58 9.02
C LYS A 76 18.38 -0.15 10.35
N HIS A 77 19.11 0.69 11.07
CA HIS A 77 18.61 1.33 12.28
C HIS A 77 17.71 2.52 11.88
N PRO A 78 16.43 2.54 12.28
CA PRO A 78 15.53 3.62 11.89
C PRO A 78 15.83 4.92 12.65
N PHE A 79 15.26 6.03 12.17
CA PHE A 79 15.21 7.29 12.91
C PHE A 79 13.80 7.57 13.45
N PHE A 80 13.72 8.38 14.49
CA PHE A 80 12.48 8.99 14.97
C PHE A 80 12.70 10.49 15.14
N PHE A 81 11.70 11.30 14.81
CA PHE A 81 11.74 12.74 15.07
C PHE A 81 10.36 13.23 15.52
N GLU A 82 10.34 13.93 16.65
CA GLU A 82 9.18 14.62 17.17
C GLU A 82 9.33 16.13 16.88
N PRO A 83 8.50 16.71 16.01
CA PRO A 83 8.48 18.15 15.76
C PRO A 83 7.57 18.88 16.75
N GLU A 84 7.24 20.14 16.47
CA GLU A 84 6.39 20.99 17.31
C GLU A 84 4.87 20.77 17.14
N GLY A 85 4.44 19.97 16.16
CA GLY A 85 3.03 19.69 15.92
C GLY A 85 2.78 18.75 14.74
N GLU A 86 1.52 18.32 14.56
CA GLU A 86 1.15 17.32 13.54
C GLU A 86 1.34 17.81 12.11
N HIS A 87 1.18 19.12 11.85
CA HIS A 87 1.49 19.70 10.54
C HIS A 87 2.96 19.52 10.17
N SER A 88 3.86 19.81 11.10
CA SER A 88 5.30 19.62 10.93
C SER A 88 5.71 18.16 10.93
N ALA A 89 5.00 17.29 11.65
CA ALA A 89 5.19 15.85 11.58
C ALA A 89 4.88 15.32 10.17
N GLN A 90 3.72 15.68 9.61
CA GLN A 90 3.35 15.26 8.27
C GLN A 90 4.30 15.83 7.21
N SER A 91 4.66 17.11 7.33
CA SER A 91 5.55 17.79 6.38
C SER A 91 6.98 17.24 6.45
N GLY A 92 7.47 16.94 7.65
CA GLY A 92 8.76 16.28 7.87
C GLY A 92 8.78 14.87 7.28
N ALA A 93 7.72 14.09 7.52
CA ALA A 93 7.60 12.73 7.00
C ALA A 93 7.57 12.71 5.47
N LEU A 94 6.86 13.66 4.85
CA LEU A 94 6.93 13.91 3.41
C LEU A 94 8.36 14.24 2.96
N GLY A 95 9.04 15.15 3.65
CA GLY A 95 10.43 15.52 3.34
C GLY A 95 11.39 14.33 3.37
N ALA A 96 11.26 13.46 4.37
CA ALA A 96 12.05 12.24 4.48
C ALA A 96 11.75 11.25 3.35
N ALA A 97 10.46 11.03 3.01
CA ALA A 97 10.07 10.15 1.92
C ALA A 97 10.59 10.66 0.55
N LEU A 98 10.47 11.97 0.29
CA LEU A 98 10.93 12.60 -0.95
C LEU A 98 12.43 12.44 -1.18
N THR A 99 13.21 12.50 -0.11
CA THR A 99 14.68 12.49 -0.15
C THR A 99 15.27 11.07 -0.04
N GLY A 100 14.44 10.05 -0.25
CA GLY A 100 14.88 8.66 -0.37
C GLY A 100 14.70 7.80 0.88
N GLY A 101 13.98 8.30 1.88
CA GLY A 101 13.53 7.51 3.02
C GLY A 101 12.80 6.24 2.58
N LYS A 102 13.18 5.10 3.14
CA LYS A 102 12.60 3.80 2.82
C LYS A 102 11.54 3.47 3.86
N TYR A 103 10.30 3.22 3.42
CA TYR A 103 9.15 2.99 4.28
C TYR A 103 9.06 4.02 5.42
N ILE A 104 8.47 5.18 5.12
CA ILE A 104 8.31 6.27 6.10
C ILE A 104 6.89 6.26 6.64
N SER A 105 6.75 6.53 7.94
CA SER A 105 5.45 6.62 8.57
C SER A 105 5.28 7.82 9.49
N ASN A 106 4.00 8.13 9.70
CA ASN A 106 3.48 9.03 10.71
C ASN A 106 2.30 8.32 11.39
N ALA A 107 2.02 8.64 12.65
CA ALA A 107 0.85 8.15 13.38
C ALA A 107 0.07 9.34 13.93
N SER A 108 -1.24 9.41 13.66
CA SER A 108 -2.07 10.55 14.07
C SER A 108 -3.55 10.17 14.25
N SER A 109 -4.33 11.11 14.78
CA SER A 109 -5.74 10.97 15.10
C SER A 109 -6.44 12.34 15.11
N SER A 110 -7.74 12.39 14.78
CA SER A 110 -8.63 13.52 15.07
C SER A 110 -8.03 14.88 14.63
N GLN A 111 -7.89 15.82 15.56
CA GLN A 111 -7.37 17.17 15.30
C GLN A 111 -5.99 17.18 14.65
N GLY A 112 -5.16 16.16 14.91
CA GLY A 112 -3.84 16.05 14.29
C GLY A 112 -3.92 15.88 12.78
N ILE A 113 -4.86 15.05 12.31
CA ILE A 113 -5.16 14.87 10.89
C ILE A 113 -5.64 16.17 10.26
N LEU A 114 -6.53 16.89 10.95
CA LEU A 114 -7.07 18.17 10.44
C LEU A 114 -6.00 19.27 10.44
N TYR A 115 -5.13 19.30 11.45
CA TYR A 115 -4.05 20.28 11.54
C TYR A 115 -3.02 20.08 10.42
N GLY A 116 -2.77 18.82 10.01
CA GLY A 116 -1.90 18.47 8.90
C GLY A 116 -2.56 18.45 7.51
N LEU A 117 -3.83 18.85 7.36
CA LEU A 117 -4.64 18.57 6.17
C LEU A 117 -4.00 19.09 4.86
N GLU A 118 -3.49 20.31 4.85
CA GLU A 118 -2.74 20.88 3.71
C GLU A 118 -1.59 19.95 3.28
N SER A 119 -0.78 19.51 4.23
CA SER A 119 0.38 18.66 4.00
C SER A 119 -0.02 17.28 3.47
N HIS A 120 -1.18 16.76 3.88
CA HIS A 120 -1.73 15.50 3.34
C HIS A 120 -2.01 15.58 1.83
N TYR A 121 -2.59 16.68 1.32
CA TYR A 121 -2.77 16.89 -0.14
C TYR A 121 -1.43 16.91 -0.88
N VAL A 122 -0.44 17.63 -0.34
CA VAL A 122 0.88 17.72 -0.96
C VAL A 122 1.57 16.36 -0.96
N THR A 123 1.41 15.57 0.10
CA THR A 123 1.99 14.22 0.21
C THR A 123 1.48 13.30 -0.89
N VAL A 124 0.16 13.25 -1.12
CA VAL A 124 -0.44 12.45 -2.19
C VAL A 124 -0.05 12.98 -3.57
N GLY A 125 -0.14 14.29 -3.78
CA GLY A 125 0.16 14.91 -5.07
C GLY A 125 1.60 14.69 -5.54
N LYS A 126 2.55 14.56 -4.59
CA LYS A 126 3.96 14.29 -4.90
C LYS A 126 4.28 12.83 -5.21
N LYS A 127 3.31 11.91 -5.10
CA LYS A 127 3.47 10.49 -5.46
C LYS A 127 4.62 9.81 -4.69
N VAL A 128 4.70 10.06 -3.39
CA VAL A 128 5.72 9.42 -2.53
C VAL A 128 5.31 7.98 -2.21
N GLY A 129 5.98 7.03 -2.85
CA GLY A 129 5.78 5.61 -2.60
C GLY A 129 6.38 5.16 -1.28
N GLY A 130 5.77 4.15 -0.66
CA GLY A 130 6.22 3.59 0.61
C GLY A 130 5.91 4.45 1.83
N PHE A 131 5.07 5.48 1.71
CA PHE A 131 4.59 6.26 2.84
C PHE A 131 3.26 5.70 3.35
N VAL A 132 3.18 5.43 4.66
CA VAL A 132 1.94 5.00 5.31
C VAL A 132 1.62 5.88 6.52
N LEU A 133 0.45 6.49 6.51
CA LEU A 133 -0.13 7.19 7.65
C LEU A 133 -0.92 6.18 8.50
N GLN A 134 -0.52 5.99 9.74
CA GLN A 134 -1.21 5.11 10.68
C GLN A 134 -2.25 5.93 11.44
N VAL A 135 -3.52 5.54 11.38
CA VAL A 135 -4.63 6.32 11.95
C VAL A 135 -5.37 5.51 13.00
N ALA A 136 -5.33 5.98 14.25
CA ALA A 136 -6.27 5.52 15.27
C ALA A 136 -7.47 6.48 15.26
N ALA A 137 -8.52 6.13 14.51
CA ALA A 137 -9.64 7.00 14.16
C ALA A 137 -10.39 7.48 15.40
N ARG A 138 -10.55 8.79 15.54
CA ARG A 138 -11.09 9.45 16.73
C ARG A 138 -11.99 10.61 16.31
N VAL A 139 -13.11 10.78 17.02
CA VAL A 139 -14.03 11.91 16.80
C VAL A 139 -13.28 13.25 16.79
N VAL A 140 -13.63 14.12 15.86
CA VAL A 140 -13.13 15.51 15.81
C VAL A 140 -13.90 16.35 16.82
N SER A 141 -13.18 17.11 17.66
CA SER A 141 -13.82 17.95 18.67
C SER A 141 -14.65 19.06 18.00
N ARG A 142 -15.91 19.19 18.42
CA ARG A 142 -16.86 20.21 17.96
C ARG A 142 -17.33 21.05 19.15
N HIS A 143 -18.53 20.75 19.65
CA HIS A 143 -19.10 21.39 20.84
C HIS A 143 -18.41 20.95 22.13
N SER A 144 -17.71 19.81 22.11
CA SER A 144 -16.90 19.28 23.20
C SER A 144 -15.74 18.43 22.67
N LEU A 145 -14.72 18.23 23.50
CA LEU A 145 -13.63 17.28 23.27
C LEU A 145 -14.12 15.86 23.55
N ASN A 146 -13.83 14.93 22.64
CA ASN A 146 -14.07 13.51 22.82
C ASN A 146 -12.86 12.73 22.29
N VAL A 147 -12.30 11.85 23.11
CA VAL A 147 -11.13 11.03 22.75
C VAL A 147 -11.52 9.67 22.16
N MET A 148 -12.80 9.34 22.16
CA MET A 148 -13.30 8.03 21.72
C MET A 148 -13.39 7.89 20.19
N ALA A 149 -13.59 6.66 19.73
CA ALA A 149 -13.71 6.29 18.32
C ALA A 149 -14.74 7.14 17.56
N GLY A 150 -14.34 7.62 16.39
CA GLY A 150 -15.16 8.29 15.38
C GLY A 150 -14.44 8.25 14.05
N HIS A 151 -15.17 8.36 12.94
CA HIS A 151 -14.60 8.28 11.58
C HIS A 151 -14.45 9.65 10.91
N ASP A 152 -14.72 10.75 11.62
CA ASP A 152 -14.69 12.11 11.11
C ASP A 152 -13.33 12.51 10.52
N ASP A 153 -12.25 12.08 11.18
CA ASP A 153 -10.87 12.35 10.78
C ASP A 153 -10.45 11.54 9.56
N VAL A 154 -10.83 10.26 9.49
CA VAL A 154 -10.63 9.42 8.31
C VAL A 154 -11.41 9.95 7.11
N TYR A 155 -12.66 10.39 7.31
CA TYR A 155 -13.45 11.01 6.25
C TYR A 155 -12.88 12.35 5.78
N ALA A 156 -12.22 13.12 6.66
CA ALA A 156 -11.52 14.34 6.28
C ALA A 156 -10.34 14.10 5.32
N LEU A 157 -9.76 12.89 5.31
CA LEU A 157 -8.67 12.51 4.39
C LEU A 157 -9.16 12.21 2.97
N LEU A 158 -10.44 11.87 2.76
CA LEU A 158 -10.93 11.43 1.45
C LEU A 158 -10.59 12.39 0.29
N PRO A 159 -10.77 13.72 0.44
CA PRO A 159 -10.48 14.65 -0.64
C PRO A 159 -8.98 14.79 -0.96
N SER A 160 -8.08 14.37 -0.07
CA SER A 160 -6.64 14.46 -0.27
C SER A 160 -6.09 13.37 -1.21
N GLY A 161 -6.85 12.31 -1.47
CA GLY A 161 -6.51 11.27 -2.43
C GLY A 161 -5.68 10.10 -1.88
N TYR A 162 -5.59 9.95 -0.55
CA TYR A 162 -5.00 8.74 0.05
C TYR A 162 -5.75 7.49 -0.41
N THR A 163 -5.01 6.39 -0.56
CA THR A 163 -5.65 5.08 -0.43
C THR A 163 -5.96 4.86 1.05
N ILE A 164 -7.16 4.43 1.42
CA ILE A 164 -7.54 4.25 2.83
C ILE A 164 -7.98 2.81 3.05
N LEU A 165 -7.23 2.08 3.89
CA LEU A 165 -7.59 0.75 4.38
C LEU A 165 -8.06 0.85 5.83
N PHE A 166 -9.02 0.01 6.23
CA PHE A 166 -9.61 0.06 7.57
C PHE A 166 -9.69 -1.34 8.20
N GLY A 167 -8.98 -1.52 9.31
CA GLY A 167 -8.96 -2.75 10.10
C GLY A 167 -9.98 -2.75 11.24
N SER A 168 -10.59 -3.90 11.49
CA SER A 168 -11.61 -4.09 12.52
C SER A 168 -11.03 -4.46 13.89
N ASN A 169 -9.91 -5.18 13.92
CA ASN A 169 -9.29 -5.70 15.14
C ASN A 169 -7.74 -5.61 15.07
N PRO A 170 -7.01 -5.91 16.17
CA PRO A 170 -5.55 -5.82 16.18
C PRO A 170 -4.84 -6.69 15.12
N GLN A 171 -5.36 -7.86 14.77
CA GLN A 171 -4.82 -8.70 13.69
C GLN A 171 -4.89 -7.95 12.36
N GLU A 172 -6.08 -7.47 11.99
CA GLU A 172 -6.26 -6.75 10.74
C GLU A 172 -5.49 -5.43 10.71
N ALA A 173 -5.35 -4.74 11.85
CA ALA A 173 -4.56 -3.51 11.94
C ALA A 173 -3.09 -3.74 11.54
N ALA A 174 -2.48 -4.86 11.96
CA ALA A 174 -1.13 -5.25 11.57
C ALA A 174 -1.05 -5.75 10.11
N ASP A 175 -1.96 -6.63 9.71
CA ASP A 175 -1.94 -7.21 8.37
C ASP A 175 -2.17 -6.14 7.29
N LEU A 176 -3.12 -5.23 7.53
CA LEU A 176 -3.38 -4.09 6.64
C LEU A 176 -2.26 -3.05 6.69
N ALA A 177 -1.50 -2.91 7.79
CA ALA A 177 -0.29 -2.08 7.81
C ALA A 177 0.74 -2.62 6.81
N ALA A 178 1.01 -3.93 6.81
CA ALA A 178 1.92 -4.56 5.85
C ALA A 178 1.42 -4.40 4.40
N ILE A 179 0.13 -4.67 4.16
CA ILE A 179 -0.49 -4.48 2.84
C ILE A 179 -0.38 -3.01 2.40
N SER A 180 -0.58 -2.05 3.31
CA SER A 180 -0.47 -0.62 3.02
C SER A 180 0.91 -0.22 2.50
N TYR A 181 1.99 -0.72 3.10
CA TYR A 181 3.34 -0.43 2.61
C TYR A 181 3.58 -0.98 1.20
N LYS A 182 3.11 -2.21 0.92
CA LYS A 182 3.20 -2.81 -0.42
C LYS A 182 2.41 -2.01 -1.44
N VAL A 183 1.15 -1.67 -1.14
CA VAL A 183 0.28 -0.87 -2.01
C VAL A 183 0.91 0.49 -2.29
N SER A 184 1.42 1.16 -1.26
CA SER A 184 2.08 2.46 -1.42
C SER A 184 3.34 2.36 -2.29
N ALA A 185 4.18 1.35 -2.07
CA ALA A 185 5.40 1.15 -2.86
C ALA A 185 5.11 0.84 -4.33
N LEU A 186 4.05 0.08 -4.65
CA LEU A 186 3.69 -0.28 -6.02
C LEU A 186 2.97 0.86 -6.77
N SER A 187 1.99 1.49 -6.12
CA SER A 187 1.16 2.55 -6.72
C SER A 187 1.83 3.92 -6.76
N LEU A 188 2.81 4.15 -5.89
CA LEU A 188 3.35 5.47 -5.56
C LEU A 188 2.30 6.44 -4.98
N ILE A 189 1.18 5.92 -4.48
CA ILE A 189 0.16 6.68 -3.76
C ILE A 189 0.29 6.38 -2.27
N PRO A 190 0.39 7.39 -1.40
CA PRO A 190 0.31 7.23 0.06
C PRO A 190 -0.92 6.44 0.51
N VAL A 191 -0.74 5.60 1.53
CA VAL A 191 -1.83 4.82 2.13
C VAL A 191 -2.07 5.27 3.57
N ALA A 192 -3.33 5.44 3.96
CA ALA A 192 -3.74 5.58 5.35
C ALA A 192 -4.26 4.22 5.82
N ASN A 193 -3.56 3.64 6.80
CA ASN A 193 -3.99 2.42 7.47
C ASN A 193 -4.73 2.83 8.74
N ALA A 194 -6.04 2.69 8.73
CA ALA A 194 -6.93 3.13 9.80
C ALA A 194 -7.45 1.97 10.64
N MET A 195 -7.75 2.25 11.90
CA MET A 195 -8.49 1.38 12.82
C MET A 195 -9.28 2.26 13.80
N ASP A 196 -10.22 1.68 14.55
CA ASP A 196 -10.97 2.45 15.54
C ASP A 196 -10.12 2.78 16.77
N GLY A 197 -10.07 4.06 17.13
CA GLY A 197 -9.43 4.53 18.35
C GLY A 197 -10.11 3.96 19.61
N PHE A 198 -9.32 3.49 20.57
CA PHE A 198 -9.74 2.73 21.75
C PHE A 198 -10.37 1.37 21.45
N ALA A 199 -11.42 1.31 20.63
CA ALA A 199 -12.16 0.08 20.34
C ALA A 199 -11.30 -0.99 19.63
N THR A 200 -10.36 -0.59 18.79
CA THR A 200 -9.34 -1.48 18.23
C THR A 200 -7.96 -1.16 18.79
N SER A 201 -7.63 0.14 18.87
CA SER A 201 -6.26 0.56 19.17
C SER A 201 -5.75 0.18 20.56
N HIS A 202 -6.65 0.06 21.54
CA HIS A 202 -6.33 -0.31 22.93
C HIS A 202 -6.95 -1.65 23.36
N MET A 203 -7.71 -2.32 22.49
CA MET A 203 -8.33 -3.60 22.80
C MET A 203 -7.29 -4.73 22.72
N GLN A 204 -6.95 -5.32 23.85
CA GLN A 204 -6.08 -6.51 23.90
C GLN A 204 -6.80 -7.70 23.24
N SER A 205 -6.17 -8.32 22.25
CA SER A 205 -6.70 -9.49 21.54
C SER A 205 -5.60 -10.49 21.25
N GLU A 206 -5.95 -11.77 21.18
CA GLU A 206 -5.08 -12.77 20.58
C GLU A 206 -4.93 -12.47 19.09
N ALA A 207 -3.69 -12.43 18.61
CA ALA A 207 -3.38 -12.20 17.21
C ALA A 207 -2.11 -12.95 16.81
N LEU A 208 -1.97 -13.17 15.51
CA LEU A 208 -0.85 -13.83 14.85
C LEU A 208 -0.04 -12.75 14.12
N MET A 209 0.91 -12.14 14.82
CA MET A 209 1.67 -11.02 14.27
C MET A 209 2.57 -11.44 13.09
N PRO A 210 2.71 -10.59 12.06
CA PRO A 210 3.58 -10.88 10.93
C PRO A 210 5.02 -11.15 11.37
N GLU A 211 5.60 -12.27 10.95
CA GLU A 211 7.02 -12.56 11.20
C GLU A 211 7.93 -11.54 10.48
N PRO A 212 9.14 -11.25 11.01
CA PRO A 212 10.14 -10.45 10.30
C PRO A 212 10.41 -10.96 8.88
N GLU A 213 10.53 -12.28 8.71
CA GLU A 213 10.84 -12.87 7.40
C GLU A 213 9.66 -12.84 6.43
N LEU A 214 8.42 -12.89 6.95
CA LEU A 214 7.23 -12.63 6.15
C LEU A 214 7.27 -11.21 5.60
N LEU A 215 7.53 -10.21 6.46
CA LEU A 215 7.55 -8.81 6.04
C LEU A 215 8.67 -8.54 5.04
N LYS A 216 9.84 -9.14 5.23
CA LYS A 216 10.98 -9.05 4.30
C LYS A 216 10.65 -9.62 2.92
N GLU A 217 10.04 -10.80 2.87
CA GLU A 217 9.66 -11.46 1.61
C GLU A 217 8.49 -10.75 0.92
N PHE A 218 7.45 -10.42 1.68
CA PHE A 218 6.22 -9.81 1.16
C PHE A 218 6.46 -8.42 0.61
N LEU A 219 7.19 -7.58 1.34
CA LEU A 219 7.46 -6.19 0.92
C LEU A 219 8.58 -6.12 -0.12
N GLY A 220 9.60 -6.97 0.00
CA GLY A 220 10.82 -6.89 -0.80
C GLY A 220 11.75 -5.78 -0.31
N ASP A 221 13.01 -5.83 -0.72
CA ASP A 221 13.99 -4.81 -0.32
C ASP A 221 13.65 -3.44 -0.95
N PRO A 222 13.42 -2.39 -0.15
CA PRO A 222 13.04 -1.07 -0.66
C PRO A 222 14.11 -0.40 -1.52
N GLU A 223 15.37 -0.83 -1.40
CA GLU A 223 16.47 -0.35 -2.23
C GLU A 223 16.58 -1.11 -3.56
N SER A 224 15.98 -2.30 -3.66
CA SER A 224 16.01 -3.12 -4.86
C SER A 224 15.25 -2.50 -6.02
N ARG A 225 15.52 -3.02 -7.24
CA ARG A 225 14.81 -2.62 -8.45
C ARG A 225 13.76 -3.66 -8.84
N ILE A 226 12.61 -3.16 -9.26
CA ILE A 226 11.52 -3.94 -9.81
C ILE A 226 11.26 -3.50 -11.25
N LYS A 227 10.66 -4.39 -12.05
CA LYS A 227 10.04 -3.98 -13.32
C LYS A 227 8.98 -2.92 -13.02
N ALA A 228 8.96 -1.86 -13.80
CA ALA A 228 8.02 -0.77 -13.63
C ALA A 228 6.58 -1.33 -13.71
N PRO A 229 5.77 -1.21 -12.63
CA PRO A 229 4.45 -1.83 -12.58
C PRO A 229 3.40 -1.26 -13.54
N THR A 230 3.66 -0.08 -14.12
CA THR A 230 2.76 0.61 -15.05
C THR A 230 3.58 1.33 -16.11
N VAL A 231 2.97 1.59 -17.28
CA VAL A 231 3.58 2.37 -18.36
C VAL A 231 4.01 3.75 -17.89
N ALA A 232 3.21 4.41 -17.05
CA ALA A 232 3.55 5.72 -16.52
C ALA A 232 4.79 5.69 -15.61
N GLN A 233 4.92 4.66 -14.77
CA GLN A 233 6.11 4.47 -13.95
C GLN A 233 7.33 4.10 -14.79
N GLU A 234 7.14 3.34 -15.88
CA GLU A 234 8.21 3.06 -16.85
C GLU A 234 8.70 4.34 -17.53
N LEU A 235 7.79 5.19 -17.99
CA LEU A 235 8.14 6.47 -18.62
C LEU A 235 8.90 7.40 -17.66
N LEU A 236 8.49 7.47 -16.39
CA LEU A 236 9.13 8.34 -15.41
C LEU A 236 10.49 7.84 -14.93
N PHE A 237 10.61 6.54 -14.63
CA PHE A 237 11.77 5.99 -13.92
C PHE A 237 12.59 4.98 -14.72
N GLY A 238 11.98 4.33 -15.71
CA GLY A 238 12.54 3.19 -16.45
C GLY A 238 12.88 3.46 -17.92
N ALA A 239 12.58 4.65 -18.45
CA ALA A 239 12.74 4.96 -19.88
C ALA A 239 14.19 4.82 -20.38
N LYS A 240 15.16 5.03 -19.49
CA LYS A 240 16.60 4.89 -19.75
C LYS A 240 17.14 3.69 -18.97
N GLY A 241 17.76 2.77 -19.70
CA GLY A 241 18.40 1.58 -19.14
C GLY A 241 19.91 1.69 -19.06
N ARG A 242 20.54 0.54 -18.97
CA ARG A 242 21.98 0.38 -18.80
C ARG A 242 22.73 0.84 -20.02
N VAL A 243 22.24 0.50 -21.21
CA VAL A 243 22.85 0.93 -22.47
C VAL A 243 22.90 2.46 -22.53
N ASN A 244 21.83 3.15 -22.14
CA ASN A 244 21.82 4.62 -22.12
C ASN A 244 22.85 5.21 -21.14
N GLN A 245 22.97 4.63 -19.94
CA GLN A 245 23.95 5.05 -18.93
C GLN A 245 25.39 4.81 -19.41
N LEU A 246 25.65 3.68 -20.06
CA LEU A 246 26.95 3.38 -20.66
C LEU A 246 27.28 4.31 -21.84
N GLN A 247 26.31 4.60 -22.69
CA GLN A 247 26.45 5.60 -23.76
C GLN A 247 26.74 7.00 -23.20
N GLN A 248 26.13 7.38 -22.08
CA GLN A 248 26.43 8.64 -21.40
C GLN A 248 27.86 8.68 -20.86
N PHE A 249 28.35 7.58 -20.28
CA PHE A 249 29.76 7.45 -19.90
C PHE A 249 30.68 7.64 -21.10
N LEU A 250 30.42 6.95 -22.21
CA LEU A 250 31.22 7.09 -23.43
C LEU A 250 31.19 8.52 -23.98
N LYS A 251 30.06 9.23 -23.86
CA LYS A 251 29.95 10.64 -24.25
C LYS A 251 30.80 11.56 -23.39
N LEU A 252 30.84 11.33 -22.06
CA LEU A 252 31.65 12.13 -21.14
C LEU A 252 33.16 11.93 -21.39
N HIS A 253 33.57 10.71 -21.72
CA HIS A 253 34.97 10.33 -21.94
C HIS A 253 35.38 10.26 -23.41
N GLN A 254 34.58 10.81 -24.34
CA GLN A 254 34.83 10.65 -25.77
C GLN A 254 36.17 11.23 -26.24
N GLN A 255 36.72 12.22 -25.53
CA GLN A 255 38.03 12.83 -25.84
C GLN A 255 39.20 11.98 -25.35
N ASP A 256 38.95 11.09 -24.38
CA ASP A 256 39.94 10.22 -23.78
C ASP A 256 40.07 8.88 -24.55
N ILE A 257 39.12 8.56 -25.43
CA ILE A 257 39.02 7.30 -26.17
C ILE A 257 39.32 7.56 -27.65
N ARG A 258 40.13 6.70 -28.29
CA ARG A 258 40.40 6.80 -29.74
C ARG A 258 39.11 6.61 -30.54
N ASN A 259 38.89 7.44 -31.56
CA ASN A 259 37.65 7.44 -32.36
C ASN A 259 37.22 6.04 -32.84
N GLU A 260 38.14 5.25 -33.38
CA GLU A 260 37.84 3.88 -33.86
C GLU A 260 37.36 2.95 -32.74
N GLN A 261 37.95 3.05 -31.55
CA GLN A 261 37.57 2.24 -30.39
C GLN A 261 36.24 2.71 -29.79
N LEU A 262 36.01 4.03 -29.78
CA LEU A 262 34.74 4.62 -29.36
C LEU A 262 33.59 4.15 -30.25
N GLU A 263 33.79 4.11 -31.57
CA GLU A 263 32.81 3.59 -32.52
C GLU A 263 32.55 2.08 -32.32
N GLN A 264 33.60 1.30 -32.04
CA GLN A 264 33.46 -0.12 -31.72
C GLN A 264 32.63 -0.35 -30.44
N LEU A 265 32.88 0.43 -29.38
CA LEU A 265 32.11 0.38 -28.14
C LEU A 265 30.64 0.74 -28.38
N ARG A 266 30.36 1.81 -29.13
CA ARG A 266 28.99 2.22 -29.46
C ARG A 266 28.27 1.14 -30.24
N ARG A 267 28.91 0.59 -31.29
CA ARG A 267 28.35 -0.51 -32.09
C ARG A 267 28.08 -1.74 -31.23
N TYR A 268 28.99 -2.10 -30.33
CA TYR A 268 28.81 -3.23 -29.41
C TYR A 268 27.56 -3.04 -28.53
N LEU A 269 27.39 -1.85 -27.95
CA LEU A 269 26.24 -1.54 -27.11
C LEU A 269 24.92 -1.55 -27.89
N ASP A 270 24.93 -1.10 -29.15
CA ASP A 270 23.74 -1.09 -30.00
C ASP A 270 23.36 -2.50 -30.47
N GLU A 271 24.33 -3.29 -30.93
CA GLU A 271 24.09 -4.66 -31.43
C GLU A 271 23.74 -5.66 -30.32
N LYS A 272 24.35 -5.52 -29.13
CA LYS A 272 24.09 -6.38 -27.97
C LYS A 272 23.16 -5.75 -26.94
N SER A 273 22.36 -4.75 -27.31
CA SER A 273 21.54 -3.96 -26.37
C SER A 273 20.77 -4.83 -25.36
N ASP A 274 20.00 -5.81 -25.82
CA ASP A 274 19.16 -6.64 -24.93
C ASP A 274 19.99 -7.47 -23.95
N GLN A 275 21.14 -7.99 -24.38
CA GLN A 275 22.05 -8.76 -23.53
C GLN A 275 22.72 -7.84 -22.50
N VAL A 276 23.14 -6.65 -22.93
CA VAL A 276 23.75 -5.66 -22.06
C VAL A 276 22.76 -5.26 -20.98
N GLU A 277 21.52 -4.92 -21.33
CA GLU A 277 20.49 -4.51 -20.37
C GLU A 277 20.31 -5.52 -19.22
N GLN A 278 20.42 -6.82 -19.50
CA GLN A 278 20.25 -7.90 -18.53
C GLN A 278 21.55 -8.28 -17.78
N ASP A 279 22.70 -7.68 -18.11
CA ASP A 279 24.03 -8.13 -17.65
C ASP A 279 24.39 -7.64 -16.23
N ASN A 280 23.57 -7.93 -15.23
CA ASN A 280 23.84 -7.55 -13.83
C ASN A 280 25.18 -8.11 -13.29
N GLY A 281 25.65 -9.24 -13.82
CA GLY A 281 26.92 -9.87 -13.43
C GLY A 281 28.16 -9.28 -14.09
N GLY A 282 28.01 -8.43 -15.10
CA GLY A 282 29.14 -7.81 -15.82
C GLY A 282 29.91 -8.76 -16.72
N ALA A 283 29.27 -9.80 -17.26
CA ALA A 283 29.88 -10.74 -18.20
C ALA A 283 30.41 -10.03 -19.45
N GLY A 284 29.69 -9.02 -19.95
CA GLY A 284 30.08 -8.23 -21.11
C GLY A 284 31.23 -7.26 -20.86
N VAL A 285 31.61 -7.01 -19.60
CA VAL A 285 32.64 -6.02 -19.26
C VAL A 285 33.98 -6.41 -19.88
N GLN A 286 34.43 -7.66 -19.71
CA GLN A 286 35.77 -8.08 -20.14
C GLN A 286 36.00 -7.90 -21.64
N GLU A 287 35.01 -8.25 -22.46
CA GLU A 287 35.06 -8.08 -23.92
C GLU A 287 35.26 -6.60 -24.31
N THR A 288 34.65 -5.68 -23.54
CA THR A 288 34.68 -4.24 -23.85
C THR A 288 35.95 -3.52 -23.40
N LEU A 289 36.74 -4.09 -22.47
CA LEU A 289 37.91 -3.42 -21.91
C LEU A 289 39.05 -3.20 -22.92
N ALA A 290 39.11 -4.00 -23.98
CA ALA A 290 40.12 -3.88 -25.03
C ALA A 290 40.02 -2.56 -25.82
N TRP A 291 38.82 -1.97 -25.84
CA TRP A 291 38.54 -0.71 -26.52
C TRP A 291 38.67 0.52 -25.61
N LEU A 292 38.99 0.32 -24.34
CA LEU A 292 39.15 1.39 -23.36
C LEU A 292 40.62 1.58 -22.96
N PRO A 293 41.07 2.83 -22.79
CA PRO A 293 42.32 3.17 -22.10
C PRO A 293 42.35 2.55 -20.70
N GLU A 294 43.53 2.16 -20.22
CA GLU A 294 43.69 1.47 -18.94
C GLU A 294 43.11 2.27 -17.76
N GLU A 295 43.25 3.59 -17.83
CA GLU A 295 42.78 4.57 -16.85
C GLU A 295 41.25 4.58 -16.69
N LEU A 296 40.51 4.25 -17.76
CA LEU A 296 39.05 4.24 -17.76
C LEU A 296 38.45 2.87 -17.44
N ARG A 297 39.22 1.77 -17.56
CA ARG A 297 38.70 0.40 -17.36
C ARG A 297 38.03 0.20 -15.99
N GLY A 298 38.64 0.75 -14.94
CA GLY A 298 38.08 0.68 -13.59
C GLY A 298 36.76 1.46 -13.45
N GLN A 299 36.69 2.65 -14.05
CA GLN A 299 35.49 3.48 -14.06
C GLN A 299 34.38 2.83 -14.87
N TRP A 300 34.71 2.28 -16.04
CA TRP A 300 33.78 1.55 -16.90
C TRP A 300 33.18 0.32 -16.22
N ARG A 301 34.01 -0.51 -15.58
CA ARG A 301 33.51 -1.67 -14.82
C ARG A 301 32.54 -1.24 -13.72
N ARG A 302 32.85 -0.17 -12.99
CA ARG A 302 31.94 0.36 -11.96
C ARG A 302 30.65 0.89 -12.60
N GLN A 303 30.74 1.64 -13.68
CA GLN A 303 29.56 2.16 -14.39
C GLN A 303 28.67 1.02 -14.88
N TRP A 304 29.27 -0.04 -15.44
CA TRP A 304 28.53 -1.21 -15.93
C TRP A 304 27.78 -1.91 -14.81
N LEU A 305 28.47 -2.28 -13.74
CA LEU A 305 27.88 -3.04 -12.63
C LEU A 305 26.81 -2.24 -11.86
N ASN A 306 26.94 -0.92 -11.81
CA ASN A 306 25.97 -0.05 -11.12
C ASN A 306 24.88 0.50 -12.05
N ALA A 307 24.97 0.26 -13.36
CA ALA A 307 23.96 0.71 -14.30
C ALA A 307 22.76 -0.23 -14.31
N PHE A 308 21.57 0.37 -14.32
CA PHE A 308 20.33 -0.37 -14.14
C PHE A 308 19.63 -0.75 -15.45
N GLU A 309 18.98 -1.91 -15.46
CA GLU A 309 18.20 -2.40 -16.61
C GLU A 309 17.06 -1.44 -16.99
N LYS A 310 16.84 -1.26 -18.30
CA LYS A 310 15.70 -0.54 -18.87
C LYS A 310 14.36 -1.10 -18.38
N GLY A 311 13.38 -0.22 -18.21
CA GLY A 311 12.04 -0.59 -17.78
C GLY A 311 11.95 -0.97 -16.30
N THR A 312 13.00 -0.71 -15.51
CA THR A 312 13.00 -0.94 -14.06
C THR A 312 12.98 0.38 -13.29
N ARG A 313 12.53 0.33 -12.04
CA ARG A 313 12.66 1.41 -11.06
C ARG A 313 13.03 0.87 -9.70
N GLN A 314 13.56 1.71 -8.82
CA GLN A 314 13.69 1.35 -7.40
C GLN A 314 12.29 1.09 -6.80
N LEU A 315 12.17 0.11 -5.91
CA LEU A 315 10.91 -0.25 -5.25
C LEU A 315 10.33 0.95 -4.48
N ILE A 316 11.18 1.67 -3.75
CA ILE A 316 10.85 2.98 -3.19
C ILE A 316 11.82 4.01 -3.76
N PRO A 317 11.42 4.76 -4.81
CA PRO A 317 12.30 5.74 -5.44
C PRO A 317 12.48 6.98 -4.55
N ALA A 318 13.70 7.51 -4.50
CA ALA A 318 13.91 8.91 -4.12
C ALA A 318 13.46 9.80 -5.28
N LEU A 319 12.73 10.88 -5.00
CA LEU A 319 12.33 11.85 -6.03
C LEU A 319 13.36 12.98 -6.18
N VAL A 320 14.12 13.26 -5.12
CA VAL A 320 15.19 14.26 -5.12
C VAL A 320 16.34 13.73 -4.27
N ASP A 321 17.56 13.75 -4.82
CA ASP A 321 18.78 13.54 -4.05
C ASP A 321 19.93 14.40 -4.58
N VAL A 322 21.08 14.39 -3.89
CA VAL A 322 22.24 15.23 -4.22
C VAL A 322 22.92 14.88 -5.54
N ASN A 323 22.76 13.64 -6.01
CA ASN A 323 23.31 13.13 -7.27
C ASN A 323 22.30 13.17 -8.42
N ASN A 324 21.00 13.12 -8.09
CA ASN A 324 19.88 13.25 -9.01
C ASN A 324 18.98 14.42 -8.60
N PRO A 325 19.37 15.67 -8.93
CA PRO A 325 18.59 16.84 -8.55
C PRO A 325 17.24 16.84 -9.29
N GLY A 326 16.18 17.09 -8.55
CA GLY A 326 14.82 17.19 -9.08
C GLY A 326 14.10 18.43 -8.55
N LEU A 327 13.12 18.92 -9.32
CA LEU A 327 12.18 19.94 -8.88
C LEU A 327 10.82 19.27 -8.62
N THR A 328 10.29 19.45 -7.41
CA THR A 328 8.93 19.04 -7.05
C THR A 328 8.16 20.23 -6.52
N GLY A 329 6.86 20.33 -6.84
CA GLY A 329 6.01 21.43 -6.36
C GLY A 329 6.26 22.80 -7.02
N GLY A 330 6.69 22.81 -8.28
CA GLY A 330 6.76 24.04 -9.06
C GLY A 330 5.39 24.67 -9.28
N VAL A 331 5.32 26.00 -9.39
CA VAL A 331 4.08 26.71 -9.70
C VAL A 331 3.66 26.41 -11.14
N GLN A 332 2.41 25.98 -11.32
CA GLN A 332 1.82 25.66 -12.62
C GLN A 332 0.65 26.60 -12.91
N ASN A 333 0.53 27.04 -14.17
CA ASN A 333 -0.64 27.79 -14.64
C ASN A 333 -1.79 26.82 -14.93
N GLN A 334 -3.00 27.35 -15.15
CA GLN A 334 -4.22 26.53 -15.27
C GLN A 334 -4.13 25.33 -16.24
N PRO A 335 -3.61 25.45 -17.47
CA PRO A 335 -3.61 24.30 -18.40
C PRO A 335 -2.70 23.17 -17.91
N ASP A 336 -1.52 23.49 -17.40
CA ASP A 336 -0.55 22.49 -16.91
C ASP A 336 -1.07 21.79 -15.65
N PHE A 337 -1.71 22.55 -14.75
CA PHE A 337 -2.30 21.99 -13.54
C PHE A 337 -3.46 21.04 -13.86
N GLN A 338 -4.34 21.42 -14.79
CA GLN A 338 -5.46 20.56 -15.21
C GLN A 338 -4.97 19.27 -15.87
N ALA A 339 -3.96 19.36 -16.76
CA ALA A 339 -3.34 18.19 -17.37
C ALA A 339 -2.73 17.27 -16.30
N GLY A 340 -1.97 17.82 -15.35
CA GLY A 340 -1.36 17.07 -14.25
C GLY A 340 -2.38 16.35 -13.34
N SER A 341 -3.55 16.97 -13.12
CA SER A 341 -4.65 16.35 -12.37
C SER A 341 -5.24 15.13 -13.10
N VAL A 342 -5.46 15.24 -14.40
CA VAL A 342 -5.94 14.12 -15.23
C VAL A 342 -4.89 13.00 -15.29
N ASP A 343 -3.61 13.34 -15.45
CA ASP A 343 -2.51 12.37 -15.44
C ASP A 343 -2.42 11.63 -14.11
N HIS A 344 -2.55 12.34 -12.98
CA HIS A 344 -2.56 11.71 -11.65
C HIS A 344 -3.68 10.66 -11.54
N HIS A 345 -4.90 11.03 -11.94
CA HIS A 345 -6.05 10.12 -11.87
C HIS A 345 -5.91 8.91 -12.80
N THR A 346 -5.58 9.16 -14.07
CA THR A 346 -5.63 8.13 -15.12
C THR A 346 -4.44 7.20 -15.13
N HIS A 347 -3.26 7.65 -14.65
CA HIS A 347 -2.00 6.90 -14.78
C HIS A 347 -1.48 6.35 -13.44
N PHE A 348 -1.98 6.84 -12.31
CA PHE A 348 -1.56 6.40 -10.97
C PHE A 348 -2.75 5.93 -10.13
N ALA A 349 -3.72 6.81 -9.87
CA ALA A 349 -4.84 6.48 -8.98
C ALA A 349 -5.73 5.35 -9.53
N SER A 350 -5.93 5.28 -10.85
CA SER A 350 -6.70 4.24 -11.54
C SER A 350 -6.16 2.82 -11.31
N GLU A 351 -4.86 2.68 -11.07
CA GLU A 351 -4.19 1.38 -10.87
C GLU A 351 -4.21 0.93 -9.40
N VAL A 352 -4.54 1.82 -8.46
CA VAL A 352 -4.59 1.52 -7.02
C VAL A 352 -5.49 0.31 -6.71
N PRO A 353 -6.73 0.18 -7.22
CA PRO A 353 -7.57 -0.99 -6.95
C PRO A 353 -6.90 -2.32 -7.35
N ARG A 354 -6.16 -2.33 -8.46
CA ARG A 354 -5.41 -3.53 -8.91
C ARG A 354 -4.30 -3.87 -7.92
N PHE A 355 -3.53 -2.87 -7.47
CA PHE A 355 -2.45 -3.09 -6.50
C PHE A 355 -2.95 -3.50 -5.12
N VAL A 356 -4.10 -2.98 -4.67
CA VAL A 356 -4.73 -3.41 -3.40
C VAL A 356 -5.10 -4.90 -3.48
N ARG A 357 -5.80 -5.32 -4.54
CA ARG A 357 -6.17 -6.74 -4.72
C ARG A 357 -4.95 -7.63 -4.82
N GLN A 358 -3.95 -7.22 -5.58
CA GLN A 358 -2.69 -7.94 -5.71
C GLN A 358 -2.01 -8.12 -4.34
N ALA A 359 -1.85 -7.04 -3.57
CA ALA A 359 -1.21 -7.09 -2.26
C ALA A 359 -1.98 -7.95 -1.26
N MET A 360 -3.32 -7.83 -1.22
CA MET A 360 -4.17 -8.68 -0.38
C MET A 360 -4.08 -10.17 -0.76
N GLN A 361 -4.04 -10.48 -2.05
CA GLN A 361 -3.88 -11.85 -2.54
C GLN A 361 -2.51 -12.42 -2.17
N GLU A 362 -1.42 -11.71 -2.49
CA GLU A 362 -0.05 -12.12 -2.17
C GLU A 362 0.11 -12.36 -0.65
N TYR A 363 -0.49 -11.48 0.17
CA TYR A 363 -0.47 -11.64 1.62
C TYR A 363 -1.21 -12.91 2.07
N GLY A 364 -2.39 -13.18 1.50
CA GLY A 364 -3.16 -14.38 1.81
C GLY A 364 -2.50 -15.68 1.33
N GLU A 365 -1.76 -15.65 0.23
CA GLU A 365 -0.98 -16.80 -0.26
C GLU A 365 0.15 -17.20 0.70
N LEU A 366 0.78 -16.21 1.34
CA LEU A 366 1.88 -16.42 2.29
C LEU A 366 1.39 -16.82 3.68
N THR A 367 0.28 -16.23 4.13
CA THR A 367 -0.19 -16.29 5.53
C THR A 367 -1.41 -17.17 5.76
N GLY A 368 -2.15 -17.49 4.70
CA GLY A 368 -3.47 -18.13 4.79
C GLY A 368 -4.59 -17.18 5.23
N ARG A 369 -4.29 -15.92 5.59
CA ARG A 369 -5.29 -14.91 5.99
C ARG A 369 -5.75 -14.12 4.76
N VAL A 370 -6.99 -14.35 4.35
CA VAL A 370 -7.53 -13.82 3.09
C VAL A 370 -8.17 -12.46 3.33
N TYR A 371 -7.72 -11.46 2.56
CA TYR A 371 -8.30 -10.13 2.52
C TYR A 371 -8.87 -9.82 1.14
N THR A 372 -9.96 -9.06 1.12
CA THR A 372 -10.56 -8.47 -0.07
C THR A 372 -11.00 -7.02 0.24
N PRO A 373 -11.13 -6.14 -0.76
CA PRO A 373 -11.59 -4.76 -0.54
C PRO A 373 -12.93 -4.68 0.23
N VAL A 374 -13.80 -5.66 0.00
CA VAL A 374 -15.06 -5.89 0.71
C VAL A 374 -15.04 -7.31 1.23
N MET A 375 -15.19 -7.48 2.54
CA MET A 375 -15.36 -8.79 3.19
C MET A 375 -16.82 -8.97 3.60
N SER A 376 -17.26 -10.20 3.76
CA SER A 376 -18.62 -10.50 4.19
C SER A 376 -18.70 -11.74 5.04
N TYR A 377 -19.64 -11.77 5.97
CA TYR A 377 -19.88 -12.89 6.86
C TYR A 377 -21.36 -13.27 6.87
N MET A 378 -21.64 -14.55 6.59
CA MET A 378 -22.99 -15.12 6.44
C MET A 378 -23.87 -14.26 5.51
N ALA A 379 -23.32 -13.82 4.38
CA ALA A 379 -23.98 -12.88 3.49
C ALA A 379 -24.53 -13.54 2.22
N GLU A 380 -24.13 -14.76 1.85
CA GLU A 380 -24.46 -15.39 0.58
C GLU A 380 -25.97 -15.58 0.40
N ASP A 381 -26.63 -16.19 1.39
CA ASP A 381 -28.08 -16.46 1.41
C ASP A 381 -28.88 -15.42 2.22
N ALA A 382 -28.22 -14.35 2.72
CA ALA A 382 -28.87 -13.32 3.54
C ALA A 382 -29.96 -12.59 2.75
N GLU A 383 -31.06 -12.26 3.40
CA GLU A 383 -32.10 -11.36 2.90
C GLU A 383 -31.84 -9.91 3.37
N HIS A 384 -31.28 -9.75 4.58
CA HIS A 384 -30.92 -8.45 5.14
C HIS A 384 -29.43 -8.41 5.48
N VAL A 385 -28.76 -7.32 5.15
CA VAL A 385 -27.34 -7.13 5.47
C VAL A 385 -27.06 -5.78 6.11
N ILE A 386 -26.10 -5.79 7.04
CA ILE A 386 -25.46 -4.57 7.53
C ILE A 386 -24.19 -4.32 6.71
N VAL A 387 -23.99 -3.10 6.24
CA VAL A 387 -22.72 -2.61 5.67
C VAL A 387 -22.08 -1.67 6.68
N ALA A 388 -20.84 -1.95 7.09
CA ALA A 388 -20.14 -1.16 8.09
C ALA A 388 -18.61 -1.19 7.88
N MET A 389 -17.89 -0.42 8.68
CA MET A 389 -16.44 -0.30 8.66
C MET A 389 -15.88 -0.29 10.09
N GLY A 390 -14.71 -0.87 10.29
CA GLY A 390 -14.03 -0.92 11.59
C GLY A 390 -14.59 -1.96 12.56
N SER A 391 -14.27 -1.80 13.84
CA SER A 391 -14.52 -2.78 14.92
C SER A 391 -15.95 -3.26 15.06
N VAL A 392 -16.93 -2.42 14.70
CA VAL A 392 -18.34 -2.79 14.75
C VAL A 392 -18.66 -4.01 13.88
N THR A 393 -17.84 -4.31 12.86
CA THR A 393 -18.09 -5.47 12.00
C THR A 393 -17.92 -6.77 12.76
N ASP A 394 -16.94 -6.86 13.68
CA ASP A 394 -16.69 -8.06 14.48
C ASP A 394 -17.81 -8.27 15.50
N ASP A 395 -18.29 -7.19 16.12
CA ASP A 395 -19.47 -7.23 17.00
C ASP A 395 -20.70 -7.75 16.25
N VAL A 396 -20.91 -7.27 15.03
CA VAL A 396 -22.04 -7.69 14.19
C VAL A 396 -21.89 -9.14 13.76
N GLU A 397 -20.69 -9.66 13.48
CA GLU A 397 -20.49 -11.10 13.20
C GLU A 397 -20.95 -11.99 14.35
N ALA A 398 -20.68 -11.58 15.59
CA ALA A 398 -21.13 -12.30 16.78
C ALA A 398 -22.67 -12.31 16.89
N VAL A 399 -23.32 -11.17 16.61
CA VAL A 399 -24.78 -11.02 16.63
C VAL A 399 -25.45 -11.77 15.48
N VAL A 400 -24.90 -11.66 14.26
CA VAL A 400 -25.37 -12.37 13.06
C VAL A 400 -25.34 -13.86 13.30
N SER A 401 -24.25 -14.40 13.88
CA SER A 401 -24.14 -15.81 14.25
C SER A 401 -25.27 -16.27 15.17
N TYR A 402 -25.65 -15.45 16.14
CA TYR A 402 -26.75 -15.74 17.06
C TYR A 402 -28.12 -15.71 16.36
N LEU A 403 -28.39 -14.67 15.57
CA LEU A 403 -29.65 -14.54 14.83
C LEU A 403 -29.83 -15.64 13.78
N ARG A 404 -28.73 -16.09 13.16
CA ARG A 404 -28.71 -17.19 12.21
C ARG A 404 -29.11 -18.52 12.86
N ARG A 405 -28.71 -18.77 14.11
CA ARG A 405 -29.21 -19.93 14.88
C ARG A 405 -30.71 -19.89 15.15
N GLN A 406 -31.33 -18.71 15.10
CA GLN A 406 -32.77 -18.53 15.20
C GLN A 406 -33.50 -18.57 13.85
N GLY A 407 -32.80 -18.93 12.76
CA GLY A 407 -33.38 -19.02 11.42
C GLY A 407 -33.53 -17.67 10.71
N ARG A 408 -32.93 -16.58 11.22
CA ARG A 408 -32.94 -15.28 10.54
C ARG A 408 -31.88 -15.24 9.44
N LYS A 409 -32.26 -14.80 8.23
CA LYS A 409 -31.34 -14.65 7.10
C LYS A 409 -30.67 -13.29 7.08
N VAL A 410 -29.73 -13.09 8.00
CA VAL A 410 -28.99 -11.83 8.18
C VAL A 410 -27.50 -12.01 7.93
N GLY A 411 -26.83 -11.00 7.38
CA GLY A 411 -25.38 -11.02 7.15
C GLY A 411 -24.73 -9.66 7.44
N VAL A 412 -23.41 -9.63 7.38
CA VAL A 412 -22.63 -8.38 7.47
C VAL A 412 -21.62 -8.29 6.34
N VAL A 413 -21.42 -7.06 5.89
CA VAL A 413 -20.46 -6.64 4.88
C VAL A 413 -19.52 -5.64 5.53
N SER A 414 -18.24 -5.97 5.57
CA SER A 414 -17.16 -5.16 6.16
C SER A 414 -16.35 -4.51 5.05
N ILE A 415 -16.31 -3.18 5.03
CA ILE A 415 -15.52 -2.41 4.08
C ILE A 415 -14.08 -2.32 4.59
N LYS A 416 -13.13 -2.93 3.85
CA LYS A 416 -11.71 -2.89 4.17
C LYS A 416 -10.95 -1.85 3.36
N LEU A 417 -11.42 -1.55 2.14
CA LEU A 417 -10.94 -0.45 1.30
C LEU A 417 -12.01 0.66 1.28
N LEU A 418 -11.73 1.79 1.91
CA LEU A 418 -12.65 2.94 1.89
C LEU A 418 -12.41 3.85 0.68
N GLN A 419 -11.14 4.03 0.29
CA GLN A 419 -10.74 4.90 -0.81
C GLN A 419 -9.58 4.28 -1.58
N PRO A 420 -9.63 4.17 -2.92
CA PRO A 420 -10.82 4.34 -3.76
C PRO A 420 -11.92 3.32 -3.41
N PHE A 421 -13.17 3.77 -3.39
CA PHE A 421 -14.28 2.93 -2.91
C PHE A 421 -14.56 1.72 -3.85
N PRO A 422 -14.68 0.48 -3.34
CA PRO A 422 -14.81 -0.74 -4.13
C PRO A 422 -16.26 -1.00 -4.57
N GLU A 423 -16.77 -0.13 -5.46
CA GLU A 423 -18.18 -0.14 -5.91
C GLU A 423 -18.60 -1.50 -6.49
N ALA A 424 -17.80 -2.09 -7.38
CA ALA A 424 -18.14 -3.33 -8.07
C ALA A 424 -18.21 -4.54 -7.11
N GLU A 425 -17.22 -4.69 -6.21
CA GLU A 425 -17.21 -5.74 -5.20
C GLU A 425 -18.38 -5.60 -4.22
N LEU A 426 -18.68 -4.37 -3.78
CA LEU A 426 -19.82 -4.11 -2.92
C LEU A 426 -21.14 -4.51 -3.60
N VAL A 427 -21.37 -4.03 -4.82
CA VAL A 427 -22.59 -4.33 -5.59
C VAL A 427 -22.75 -5.83 -5.82
N ALA A 428 -21.64 -6.55 -6.07
CA ALA A 428 -21.67 -8.00 -6.21
C ALA A 428 -22.17 -8.70 -4.93
N VAL A 429 -21.70 -8.27 -3.76
CA VAL A 429 -22.14 -8.81 -2.45
C VAL A 429 -23.58 -8.43 -2.11
N LEU A 430 -24.02 -7.23 -2.48
CA LEU A 430 -25.38 -6.74 -2.22
C LEU A 430 -26.44 -7.28 -3.20
N LYS A 431 -26.03 -7.99 -4.24
CA LYS A 431 -26.95 -8.55 -5.23
C LYS A 431 -27.97 -9.49 -4.57
N GLY A 432 -29.26 -9.22 -4.81
CA GLY A 432 -30.37 -10.04 -4.34
C GLY A 432 -30.77 -9.84 -2.88
N LYS A 433 -30.15 -8.88 -2.16
CA LYS A 433 -30.57 -8.52 -0.79
C LYS A 433 -31.85 -7.71 -0.82
N SER A 434 -32.76 -8.00 0.11
CA SER A 434 -34.04 -7.31 0.26
C SER A 434 -33.90 -5.99 1.02
N ALA A 435 -32.98 -5.91 1.99
CA ALA A 435 -32.66 -4.65 2.66
C ALA A 435 -31.16 -4.55 3.01
N VAL A 436 -30.64 -3.33 2.94
CA VAL A 436 -29.27 -2.97 3.30
C VAL A 436 -29.33 -1.86 4.35
N THR A 437 -28.67 -2.07 5.48
CA THR A 437 -28.51 -1.05 6.53
C THR A 437 -27.06 -0.63 6.60
N VAL A 438 -26.76 0.65 6.39
CA VAL A 438 -25.41 1.18 6.53
C VAL A 438 -25.23 1.71 7.95
N LEU A 439 -24.20 1.24 8.67
CA LEU A 439 -23.85 1.75 9.98
C LEU A 439 -22.70 2.75 9.88
N GLU A 440 -22.92 3.93 10.46
CA GLU A 440 -21.97 5.04 10.48
C GLU A 440 -21.47 5.28 11.90
N ARG A 441 -20.18 5.59 12.03
CA ARG A 441 -19.57 6.07 13.28
C ARG A 441 -19.15 7.54 13.13
N CYS A 442 -20.01 8.32 12.48
CA CYS A 442 -19.84 9.75 12.23
C CYS A 442 -21.21 10.40 11.98
N ASP A 443 -21.36 11.69 12.33
CA ASP A 443 -22.56 12.48 12.00
C ASP A 443 -22.66 12.74 10.48
N VAL A 444 -21.52 12.79 9.79
CA VAL A 444 -21.45 12.90 8.33
C VAL A 444 -21.47 11.50 7.75
N THR A 445 -22.56 11.15 7.06
CA THR A 445 -22.83 9.78 6.58
C THR A 445 -22.15 9.47 5.26
N THR A 446 -20.81 9.59 5.21
CA THR A 446 -20.04 9.45 3.97
C THR A 446 -20.09 8.03 3.40
N LEU A 447 -19.97 6.99 4.22
CA LEU A 447 -20.06 5.61 3.76
C LEU A 447 -21.44 5.33 3.17
N THR A 448 -22.51 5.86 3.78
CA THR A 448 -23.89 5.77 3.30
C THR A 448 -24.02 6.39 1.93
N SER A 449 -23.44 7.58 1.70
CA SER A 449 -23.41 8.21 0.38
C SER A 449 -22.66 7.36 -0.65
N LEU A 450 -21.50 6.80 -0.30
CA LEU A 450 -20.71 5.94 -1.19
C LEU A 450 -21.47 4.66 -1.58
N VAL A 451 -22.05 3.96 -0.60
CA VAL A 451 -22.88 2.77 -0.83
C VAL A 451 -24.09 3.11 -1.72
N THR A 452 -24.75 4.22 -1.42
CA THR A 452 -25.92 4.69 -2.18
C THR A 452 -25.55 4.98 -3.63
N HIS A 453 -24.46 5.74 -3.87
CA HIS A 453 -23.98 6.02 -5.22
C HIS A 453 -23.61 4.76 -5.99
N ALA A 454 -22.94 3.79 -5.35
CA ALA A 454 -22.60 2.51 -5.99
C ALA A 454 -23.86 1.76 -6.46
N LEU A 455 -24.91 1.71 -5.63
CA LEU A 455 -26.17 1.07 -5.98
C LEU A 455 -26.91 1.81 -7.12
N PHE A 456 -26.96 3.14 -7.09
CA PHE A 456 -27.58 3.92 -8.18
C PHE A 456 -26.84 3.73 -9.50
N LYS A 457 -25.51 3.82 -9.52
CA LYS A 457 -24.70 3.54 -10.71
C LYS A 457 -24.95 2.13 -11.24
N ALA A 458 -25.02 1.12 -10.36
CA ALA A 458 -25.29 -0.25 -10.78
C ALA A 458 -26.68 -0.41 -11.43
N LEU A 459 -27.70 0.27 -10.89
CA LEU A 459 -29.05 0.29 -11.48
C LEU A 459 -29.07 0.99 -12.84
N GLU A 460 -28.42 2.14 -12.96
CA GLU A 460 -28.28 2.88 -14.23
C GLU A 460 -27.56 2.02 -15.29
N ASN A 461 -26.44 1.40 -14.93
CA ASN A 461 -25.67 0.51 -15.81
C ASN A 461 -26.42 -0.78 -16.20
N ASN A 462 -27.42 -1.18 -15.43
CA ASN A 462 -28.30 -2.30 -15.77
C ASN A 462 -29.45 -1.91 -16.70
N GLY A 463 -29.89 -0.64 -16.64
CA GLY A 463 -30.99 -0.11 -17.45
C GLY A 463 -30.58 0.38 -18.85
N LEU A 464 -29.28 0.58 -19.10
CA LEU A 464 -28.75 1.10 -20.37
C LEU A 464 -28.15 0.00 -21.27
N ILE A 465 -28.18 0.23 -22.58
CA ILE A 465 -27.51 -0.64 -23.57
C ILE A 465 -26.01 -0.60 -23.29
N ARG A 466 -25.44 -1.74 -22.89
CA ARG A 466 -23.99 -1.86 -22.65
C ARG A 466 -23.21 -1.76 -23.95
N HIS A 467 -22.20 -0.88 -23.98
CA HIS A 467 -21.19 -0.91 -25.02
C HIS A 467 -20.26 -2.11 -24.80
N LEU A 468 -20.01 -2.89 -25.86
CA LEU A 468 -19.14 -4.06 -25.80
C LEU A 468 -17.73 -3.64 -25.34
N GLY A 469 -17.23 -4.25 -24.27
CA GLY A 469 -15.84 -4.05 -23.81
C GLY A 469 -15.62 -3.00 -22.71
N ILE A 470 -16.66 -2.32 -22.20
CA ILE A 470 -16.55 -1.44 -21.04
C ILE A 470 -16.96 -2.22 -19.77
N PRO A 471 -16.04 -2.47 -18.81
CA PRO A 471 -16.38 -3.09 -17.53
C PRO A 471 -17.34 -2.20 -16.72
N ALA A 472 -18.27 -2.82 -16.00
CA ALA A 472 -19.24 -2.14 -15.15
C ALA A 472 -18.62 -1.61 -13.85
#